data_AF-A0A9E0TA03-F1
#
_entry.id   AF-A0A9E0TA03-F1
#
_cell.length_a   1.000
_cell.length_b   1.000
_cell.length_c   1.000
_cell.angle_alpha   90.00
_cell.angle_beta   90.00
_cell.angle_gamma   90.00
#
_symmetry.space_group_name_H-M   'P 1'
#
loop_
_entity.id
_entity.type
_entity.pdbx_description
1 polymer ?
#
loop_
_entity_poly.entity_id
_entity_poly.type
_entity_poly.pdbx_seq_one_letter_code
_entity_poly.pdbx_strand_id
1 'polypeptide(L)'
;MNTEKTTAVLLCNLGTPDAPTPAALRRYLAQFLSDPRVVEIPRLFWLPLLHGVILRVRPRRSAAKYASVWSDAGSPLAVWTQRQAELLGQRLRESGLPAPVLPAMRYGQPAVGTQLQALLDAGVQRVLVLPLYPQYSAATTASLFDGVADWVRRSRRYPELRFVNDYHDHPDYIAALAGSVRAHWERKGQRAQHLVMSFH
;
A
#
# COMPACT_ATOMS: atom_id res chain seq x y z
N MET A 1 -24.62 -9.10 -26.84
CA MET A 1 -23.19 -8.90 -26.49
C MET A 1 -23.17 -8.16 -25.18
N ASN A 2 -22.69 -8.76 -24.09
CA ASN A 2 -22.67 -8.10 -22.78
C ASN A 2 -21.64 -6.96 -22.85
N THR A 3 -22.12 -5.73 -22.93
CA THR A 3 -21.35 -4.51 -23.26
C THR A 3 -20.59 -3.92 -22.08
N GLU A 4 -20.70 -4.52 -20.89
CA GLU A 4 -20.10 -3.97 -19.68
C GLU A 4 -18.64 -4.37 -19.54
N LYS A 5 -17.77 -3.35 -19.49
CA LYS A 5 -16.34 -3.54 -19.26
C LYS A 5 -16.08 -4.05 -17.84
N THR A 6 -15.37 -5.17 -17.70
CA THR A 6 -14.97 -5.71 -16.40
C THR A 6 -14.07 -4.72 -15.65
N THR A 7 -14.46 -4.39 -14.40
CA THR A 7 -13.74 -3.45 -13.54
C THR A 7 -13.16 -4.17 -12.33
N ALA A 8 -11.92 -3.85 -11.98
CA ALA A 8 -11.28 -4.31 -10.75
C ALA A 8 -10.80 -3.14 -9.89
N VAL A 9 -10.59 -3.40 -8.61
CA VAL A 9 -9.96 -2.48 -7.67
C VAL A 9 -8.59 -3.02 -7.31
N LEU A 10 -7.57 -2.18 -7.46
CA LEU A 10 -6.22 -2.45 -6.99
C LEU A 10 -6.01 -1.66 -5.69
N LEU A 11 -6.03 -2.38 -4.56
CA LEU A 11 -5.90 -1.81 -3.23
C LEU A 11 -4.42 -1.73 -2.85
N CYS A 12 -3.86 -0.53 -2.89
CA CYS A 12 -2.42 -0.33 -2.87
C CYS A 12 -1.90 0.18 -1.53
N ASN A 13 -0.81 -0.39 -1.02
CA ASN A 13 -0.13 0.06 0.19
C ASN A 13 1.39 0.18 -0.03
N LEU A 14 2.12 0.66 0.98
CA LEU A 14 3.58 0.88 0.90
C LEU A 14 4.30 -0.44 0.69
N GLY A 15 3.80 -1.45 1.39
CA GLY A 15 4.41 -2.76 1.49
C GLY A 15 5.40 -2.88 2.63
N THR A 16 5.91 -4.09 2.76
CA THR A 16 6.66 -4.60 3.90
C THR A 16 7.68 -5.61 3.36
N PRO A 17 8.80 -5.83 4.06
CA PRO A 17 9.68 -6.96 3.74
C PRO A 17 8.92 -8.29 3.76
N ASP A 18 9.42 -9.29 3.02
CA ASP A 18 8.82 -10.63 2.96
C ASP A 18 9.01 -11.43 4.26
N ALA A 19 10.02 -11.06 5.07
CA ALA A 19 10.35 -11.71 6.32
C ALA A 19 11.01 -10.71 7.29
N PRO A 20 10.97 -10.93 8.61
CA PRO A 20 11.61 -10.08 9.60
C PRO A 20 13.11 -10.40 9.72
N THR A 21 13.77 -10.64 8.59
CA THR A 21 15.20 -11.01 8.52
C THR A 21 16.02 -9.88 7.92
N PRO A 22 17.29 -9.72 8.30
CA PRO A 22 18.16 -8.68 7.72
C PRO A 22 18.24 -8.74 6.19
N ALA A 23 18.19 -9.95 5.60
CA ALA A 23 18.24 -10.13 4.15
C ALA A 23 16.97 -9.61 3.45
N ALA A 24 15.79 -9.96 3.96
CA ALA A 24 14.53 -9.46 3.41
C ALA A 24 14.40 -7.93 3.61
N LEU A 25 14.78 -7.43 4.79
CA LEU A 25 14.83 -5.98 5.04
C LEU A 25 15.80 -5.26 4.12
N ARG A 26 16.96 -5.84 3.81
CA ARG A 26 17.91 -5.23 2.88
C ARG A 26 17.30 -5.07 1.48
N ARG A 27 16.58 -6.08 0.97
CA ARG A 27 15.89 -5.99 -0.33
C ARG A 27 14.79 -4.92 -0.31
N TYR A 28 13.94 -4.95 0.71
CA TYR A 28 12.86 -3.97 0.88
C TYR A 28 13.40 -2.54 0.99
N LEU A 29 14.38 -2.29 1.87
CA LEU A 29 14.99 -0.98 2.04
C LEU A 29 15.72 -0.52 0.78
N ALA A 30 16.32 -1.42 0.01
CA ALA A 30 16.93 -1.07 -1.27
C ALA A 30 15.88 -0.54 -2.25
N GLN A 31 14.70 -1.16 -2.33
CA GLN A 31 13.61 -0.65 -3.18
C GLN A 31 13.08 0.68 -2.67
N PHE A 32 12.70 0.74 -1.38
CA PHE A 32 12.08 1.90 -0.77
C PHE A 32 12.99 3.14 -0.81
N LEU A 33 14.24 3.00 -0.39
CA LEU A 33 15.16 4.14 -0.26
C LEU A 33 15.82 4.51 -1.59
N SER A 34 15.74 3.69 -2.64
CA SER A 34 16.22 4.08 -3.98
C SER A 34 15.21 4.94 -4.74
N ASP A 35 14.00 5.11 -4.19
CA ASP A 35 12.94 5.86 -4.82
C ASP A 35 13.17 7.37 -4.67
N PRO A 36 13.29 8.13 -5.78
CA PRO A 36 13.52 9.57 -5.73
C PRO A 36 12.33 10.34 -5.13
N ARG A 37 11.12 9.75 -5.07
CA ARG A 37 9.99 10.34 -4.36
C ARG A 37 10.13 10.27 -2.84
N VAL A 38 10.96 9.35 -2.35
CA VAL A 38 11.19 9.11 -0.92
C VAL A 38 12.46 9.80 -0.45
N VAL A 39 13.50 9.79 -1.27
CA VAL A 39 14.77 10.46 -0.97
C VAL A 39 15.13 11.40 -2.12
N GLU A 40 15.03 12.69 -1.86
CA GLU A 40 15.25 13.75 -2.86
C GLU A 40 16.74 14.11 -3.09
N ILE A 41 17.66 13.44 -2.40
CA ILE A 41 19.11 13.63 -2.60
C ILE A 41 19.49 13.11 -4.00
N PRO A 42 20.31 13.86 -4.79
CA PRO A 42 20.70 13.43 -6.13
C PRO A 42 21.27 12.00 -6.13
N ARG A 43 20.74 11.18 -7.05
CA ARG A 43 21.00 9.72 -7.09
C ARG A 43 22.49 9.37 -7.13
N LEU A 44 23.30 10.20 -7.79
CA LEU A 44 24.74 10.01 -7.91
C LEU A 44 25.44 9.96 -6.54
N PHE A 45 24.98 10.75 -5.57
CA PHE A 45 25.52 10.77 -4.21
C PHE A 45 24.79 9.78 -3.29
N TRP A 46 23.47 9.65 -3.47
CA TRP A 46 22.65 8.84 -2.59
C TRP A 46 22.86 7.34 -2.78
N LEU A 47 22.92 6.84 -4.02
CA LEU A 47 23.02 5.39 -4.26
C LEU A 47 24.33 4.78 -3.72
N PRO A 48 25.52 5.41 -3.88
CA PRO A 48 26.73 4.94 -3.23
C PRO A 48 26.61 4.87 -1.70
N LEU A 49 26.01 5.89 -1.06
CA LEU A 49 25.80 5.91 0.38
C LEU A 49 24.81 4.83 0.82
N LEU A 50 23.72 4.66 0.08
CA LEU A 50 22.69 3.68 0.32
C LEU A 50 23.27 2.26 0.29
N HIS A 51 23.93 1.90 -0.81
CA HIS A 51 24.47 0.54 -1.00
C HIS A 51 25.78 0.28 -0.23
N GLY A 52 26.56 1.32 0.02
CA GLY A 52 27.85 1.27 0.71
C GLY A 52 27.73 1.21 2.24
N VAL A 53 26.84 2.00 2.83
CA VAL A 53 26.72 2.13 4.30
C VAL A 53 25.35 1.69 4.81
N ILE A 54 24.29 2.32 4.31
CA ILE A 54 22.94 2.19 4.90
C ILE A 54 22.45 0.75 4.84
N LEU A 55 22.50 0.12 3.66
CA LEU A 55 22.06 -1.26 3.47
C LEU A 55 22.97 -2.30 4.14
N ARG A 56 24.15 -1.92 4.64
CA ARG A 56 25.02 -2.82 5.42
C ARG A 56 24.71 -2.78 6.92
N VAL A 57 24.33 -1.61 7.44
CA VAL A 57 24.15 -1.40 8.89
C VAL A 57 22.67 -1.43 9.30
N ARG A 58 21.80 -0.72 8.58
CA ARG A 58 20.39 -0.49 8.95
C ARG A 58 19.53 -1.77 9.01
N PRO A 59 19.65 -2.75 8.09
CA PRO A 59 18.72 -3.87 8.05
C PRO A 59 18.68 -4.71 9.32
N ARG A 60 19.81 -4.89 10.02
CA ARG A 60 19.86 -5.66 11.28
C ARG A 60 19.00 -5.02 12.37
N ARG A 61 19.10 -3.70 12.53
CA ARG A 61 18.30 -2.95 13.51
C ARG A 61 16.82 -2.92 13.13
N SER A 62 16.51 -2.75 11.84
CA SER A 62 15.12 -2.79 11.37
C SER A 62 14.49 -4.17 11.53
N ALA A 63 15.22 -5.25 11.24
CA ALA A 63 14.74 -6.62 11.37
C ALA A 63 14.26 -6.92 12.80
N ALA A 64 14.99 -6.49 13.83
CA ALA A 64 14.57 -6.66 15.22
C ALA A 64 13.24 -5.95 15.53
N LYS A 65 13.03 -4.74 15.00
CA LYS A 65 11.75 -4.01 15.15
C LYS A 65 10.62 -4.73 14.43
N TYR A 66 10.83 -5.18 13.19
CA TYR A 66 9.84 -5.94 12.46
C TYR A 66 9.49 -7.26 13.15
N ALA A 67 10.49 -7.96 13.71
CA ALA A 67 10.29 -9.19 14.46
C ALA A 67 9.38 -8.98 15.69
N SER A 68 9.48 -7.85 16.38
CA SER A 68 8.66 -7.56 17.57
C SER A 68 7.16 -7.43 17.31
N VAL A 69 6.76 -7.21 16.06
CA VAL A 69 5.36 -7.09 15.64
C VAL A 69 4.96 -8.16 14.61
N TRP A 70 5.86 -9.10 14.33
CA TRP A 70 5.62 -10.14 13.34
C TRP A 70 4.73 -11.23 13.94
N SER A 71 3.74 -11.69 13.17
CA SER A 71 2.88 -12.80 13.54
C SER A 71 3.13 -14.02 12.66
N ASP A 72 2.56 -15.17 13.02
CA ASP A 72 2.62 -16.38 12.17
C ASP A 72 1.98 -16.14 10.79
N ALA A 73 0.99 -15.23 10.72
CA ALA A 73 0.36 -14.82 9.48
C ALA A 73 1.21 -13.83 8.65
N GLY A 74 2.32 -13.33 9.19
CA GLY A 74 3.22 -12.38 8.54
C GLY A 74 3.21 -10.97 9.16
N SER A 75 3.64 -10.00 8.36
CA SER A 75 3.64 -8.58 8.73
C SER A 75 2.18 -8.08 8.87
N PRO A 76 1.84 -7.37 9.96
CA PRO A 76 0.50 -6.82 10.16
C PRO A 76 0.00 -6.00 8.97
N LEU A 77 0.88 -5.23 8.32
CA LEU A 77 0.51 -4.42 7.15
C LEU A 77 0.02 -5.31 6.00
N ALA A 78 0.73 -6.39 5.69
CA ALA A 78 0.33 -7.30 4.62
C ALA A 78 -0.95 -8.06 4.98
N VAL A 79 -1.04 -8.57 6.20
CA VAL A 79 -2.21 -9.32 6.70
C VAL A 79 -3.48 -8.46 6.62
N TRP A 80 -3.43 -7.22 7.14
CA TRP A 80 -4.61 -6.35 7.12
C TRP A 80 -4.94 -5.84 5.71
N THR A 81 -3.95 -5.58 4.87
CA THR A 81 -4.20 -5.17 3.47
C THR A 81 -4.90 -6.28 2.68
N GLN A 82 -4.45 -7.53 2.85
CA GLN A 82 -5.10 -8.71 2.26
C GLN A 82 -6.55 -8.85 2.74
N ARG A 83 -6.76 -8.79 4.06
CA ARG A 83 -8.10 -8.89 4.66
C ARG A 83 -9.03 -7.76 4.22
N GLN A 84 -8.52 -6.54 4.10
CA GLN A 84 -9.29 -5.40 3.58
C GLN A 84 -9.71 -5.61 2.12
N ALA A 85 -8.83 -6.16 1.28
CA ALA A 85 -9.16 -6.49 -0.10
C ALA A 85 -10.28 -7.55 -0.18
N GLU A 86 -10.19 -8.62 0.62
CA GLU A 86 -11.21 -9.67 0.69
C GLU A 86 -12.57 -9.13 1.14
N LEU A 87 -12.61 -8.36 2.23
CA LEU A 87 -13.83 -7.78 2.77
C LEU A 87 -14.45 -6.75 1.82
N LEU A 88 -13.63 -5.94 1.15
CA LEU A 88 -14.12 -5.01 0.14
C LEU A 88 -14.73 -5.76 -1.06
N GLY A 89 -14.06 -6.81 -1.54
CA GLY A 89 -14.58 -7.65 -2.61
C GLY A 89 -15.89 -8.35 -2.24
N GLN A 90 -16.04 -8.79 -0.99
CA GLN A 90 -17.31 -9.30 -0.47
C GLN A 90 -18.39 -8.21 -0.48
N ARG A 91 -18.12 -7.04 0.10
CA ARG A 91 -19.08 -5.94 0.21
C ARG A 91 -19.55 -5.43 -1.16
N LEU A 92 -18.65 -5.39 -2.14
CA LEU A 92 -18.96 -4.99 -3.51
C LEU A 92 -19.90 -5.99 -4.19
N ARG A 93 -19.66 -7.30 -4.02
CA ARG A 93 -20.56 -8.35 -4.50
C ARG A 93 -21.94 -8.25 -3.87
N GLU A 94 -22.02 -8.09 -2.55
CA GLU A 94 -23.28 -7.91 -1.82
C GLU A 94 -24.04 -6.64 -2.24
N SER A 95 -23.34 -5.62 -2.75
CA SER A 95 -23.94 -4.38 -3.26
C SER A 95 -24.37 -4.46 -4.73
N GLY A 96 -24.28 -5.63 -5.38
CA GLY A 96 -24.61 -5.79 -6.80
C GLY A 96 -23.55 -5.24 -7.76
N LEU A 97 -22.33 -4.95 -7.27
CA LEU A 97 -21.21 -4.44 -8.06
C LEU A 97 -20.01 -5.40 -7.99
N PRO A 98 -20.11 -6.64 -8.52
CA PRO A 98 -19.04 -7.61 -8.42
C PRO A 98 -17.78 -7.11 -9.15
N ALA A 99 -16.72 -6.87 -8.38
CA ALA A 99 -15.42 -6.46 -8.89
C ALA A 99 -14.31 -7.21 -8.16
N PRO A 100 -13.31 -7.78 -8.87
CA PRO A 100 -12.11 -8.30 -8.23
C PRO A 100 -11.40 -7.20 -7.46
N VAL A 101 -10.94 -7.51 -6.25
CA VAL A 101 -10.15 -6.59 -5.42
C VAL A 101 -8.83 -7.27 -5.11
N LEU A 102 -7.72 -6.73 -5.63
CA LEU A 102 -6.39 -7.27 -5.40
C LEU A 102 -5.57 -6.32 -4.52
N PRO A 103 -4.90 -6.83 -3.47
CA PRO A 103 -3.95 -6.04 -2.72
C PRO A 103 -2.63 -5.90 -3.50
N ALA A 104 -2.00 -4.74 -3.42
CA ALA A 104 -0.75 -4.46 -4.10
C ALA A 104 0.19 -3.62 -3.24
N MET A 105 1.49 -3.85 -3.38
CA MET A 105 2.54 -3.18 -2.63
C MET A 105 3.41 -2.34 -3.55
N ARG A 106 3.66 -1.09 -3.16
CA ARG A 106 4.62 -0.23 -3.85
C ARG A 106 6.03 -0.80 -3.79
N TYR A 107 6.43 -1.31 -2.61
CA TYR A 107 7.71 -1.97 -2.35
C TYR A 107 7.47 -3.35 -1.73
N GLY A 108 8.17 -4.38 -2.18
CA GLY A 108 7.92 -5.76 -1.75
C GLY A 108 6.79 -6.44 -2.53
N GLN A 109 6.19 -7.48 -1.94
CA GLN A 109 5.21 -8.35 -2.60
C GLN A 109 3.82 -8.31 -1.95
N PRO A 110 2.73 -8.51 -2.72
CA PRO A 110 2.71 -8.61 -4.18
C PRO A 110 2.91 -7.23 -4.83
N ALA A 111 3.88 -7.10 -5.75
CA ALA A 111 4.18 -5.81 -6.37
C ALA A 111 3.04 -5.31 -7.26
N VAL A 112 2.84 -3.99 -7.31
CA VAL A 112 1.81 -3.32 -8.15
C VAL A 112 1.80 -3.81 -9.60
N GLY A 113 2.97 -3.88 -10.25
CA GLY A 113 3.06 -4.36 -11.63
C GLY A 113 2.66 -5.82 -11.81
N THR A 114 2.96 -6.68 -10.83
CA THR A 114 2.56 -8.09 -10.85
C THR A 114 1.04 -8.23 -10.81
N GLN A 115 0.38 -7.45 -9.95
CA GLN A 115 -1.08 -7.49 -9.83
C GLN A 115 -1.79 -6.86 -11.03
N LEU A 116 -1.24 -5.78 -11.60
CA LEU A 116 -1.75 -5.21 -12.85
C LEU A 116 -1.66 -6.21 -14.01
N GLN A 117 -0.56 -6.96 -14.09
CA GLN A 117 -0.42 -8.03 -15.07
C GLN A 117 -1.46 -9.13 -14.85
N ALA A 118 -1.65 -9.59 -13.60
CA ALA A 118 -2.65 -10.60 -13.28
C ALA A 118 -4.08 -10.16 -13.65
N LEU A 119 -4.43 -8.88 -13.43
CA LEU A 119 -5.73 -8.34 -13.85
C LEU A 119 -5.86 -8.29 -15.38
N LEU A 120 -4.80 -7.87 -16.08
CA LEU A 120 -4.78 -7.85 -17.54
C LEU A 120 -4.95 -9.26 -18.14
N ASP A 121 -4.25 -10.24 -17.59
CA ASP A 121 -4.31 -11.65 -18.02
C ASP A 121 -5.71 -12.25 -17.74
N ALA A 122 -6.39 -11.77 -16.70
CA ALA A 122 -7.79 -12.11 -16.40
C ALA A 122 -8.81 -11.36 -17.28
N GLY A 123 -8.36 -10.55 -18.26
CA GLY A 123 -9.23 -9.84 -19.18
C GLY A 123 -9.91 -8.60 -18.59
N VAL A 124 -9.42 -8.08 -17.46
CA VAL A 124 -9.95 -6.84 -16.86
C VAL A 124 -9.66 -5.66 -17.76
N GLN A 125 -10.67 -4.80 -17.96
CA GLN A 125 -10.61 -3.68 -18.91
C GLN A 125 -10.51 -2.32 -18.21
N ARG A 126 -10.94 -2.24 -16.94
CA ARG A 126 -10.86 -1.03 -16.11
C ARG A 126 -10.27 -1.37 -14.73
N VAL A 127 -9.32 -0.58 -14.26
CA VAL A 127 -8.73 -0.74 -12.93
C VAL A 127 -8.80 0.58 -12.18
N LEU A 128 -9.43 0.54 -11.00
CA LEU A 128 -9.37 1.62 -10.02
C LEU A 128 -8.15 1.37 -9.12
N VAL A 129 -7.14 2.24 -9.20
CA VAL A 129 -6.00 2.25 -8.30
C VAL A 129 -6.37 3.06 -7.06
N LEU A 130 -6.52 2.36 -5.93
CA LEU A 130 -6.92 2.93 -4.65
C LEU A 130 -5.77 2.80 -3.64
N PRO A 131 -4.99 3.87 -3.40
CA PRO A 131 -4.01 3.90 -2.32
C PRO A 131 -4.70 3.80 -0.96
N LEU A 132 -4.11 3.07 -0.01
CA LEU A 132 -4.51 3.04 1.41
C LEU A 132 -3.90 4.21 2.21
N TYR A 133 -3.59 5.31 1.51
CA TYR A 133 -3.17 6.58 2.10
C TYR A 133 -4.28 7.60 1.85
N PRO A 134 -5.06 7.96 2.87
CA PRO A 134 -6.16 8.91 2.71
C PRO A 134 -5.65 10.30 2.32
N GLN A 135 -4.50 10.71 2.85
CA GLN A 135 -3.82 11.96 2.51
C GLN A 135 -2.79 11.73 1.40
N TYR A 136 -2.82 12.57 0.36
CA TYR A 136 -1.81 12.55 -0.69
C TYR A 136 -0.44 12.97 -0.15
N SER A 137 0.60 12.24 -0.54
CA SER A 137 1.99 12.67 -0.41
C SER A 137 2.81 12.17 -1.60
N ALA A 138 3.84 12.95 -1.97
CA ALA A 138 4.78 12.56 -3.02
C ALA A 138 5.47 11.22 -2.69
N ALA A 139 5.88 11.04 -1.44
CA ALA A 139 6.60 9.86 -0.98
C ALA A 139 5.74 8.58 -0.91
N THR A 140 4.40 8.70 -0.97
CA THR A 140 3.47 7.58 -0.88
C THR A 140 2.64 7.44 -2.16
N THR A 141 1.65 8.30 -2.36
CA THR A 141 0.70 8.23 -3.47
C THR A 141 1.37 8.48 -4.82
N ALA A 142 2.22 9.50 -4.94
CA ALA A 142 2.92 9.76 -6.21
C ALA A 142 3.91 8.64 -6.55
N SER A 143 4.67 8.16 -5.57
CA SER A 143 5.55 6.98 -5.71
C SER A 143 4.80 5.74 -6.19
N LEU A 144 3.62 5.49 -5.62
CA LEU A 144 2.73 4.42 -6.07
C LEU A 144 2.34 4.58 -7.54
N PHE A 145 1.94 5.78 -7.95
CA PHE A 145 1.54 6.06 -9.33
C PHE A 145 2.72 5.95 -10.30
N ASP A 146 3.93 6.36 -9.89
CA ASP A 146 5.15 6.11 -10.66
C ASP A 146 5.36 4.59 -10.86
N GLY A 147 5.11 3.76 -9.83
CA GLY A 147 5.17 2.30 -9.95
C GLY A 147 4.13 1.71 -10.91
N VAL A 148 2.93 2.29 -10.98
CA VAL A 148 1.92 1.94 -12.01
C VAL A 148 2.41 2.37 -13.39
N ALA A 149 2.92 3.60 -13.52
CA ALA A 149 3.44 4.14 -14.78
C ALA A 149 4.64 3.33 -15.30
N ASP A 150 5.52 2.84 -14.42
CA ASP A 150 6.62 1.92 -14.76
C ASP A 150 6.14 0.63 -15.39
N TRP A 151 5.02 0.09 -14.93
CA TRP A 151 4.40 -1.07 -15.56
C TRP A 151 3.79 -0.69 -16.90
N VAL A 152 3.00 0.38 -16.97
CA VAL A 152 2.38 0.88 -18.22
C VAL A 152 3.42 1.11 -19.32
N ARG A 153 4.55 1.75 -18.99
CA ARG A 153 5.64 2.02 -19.95
C ARG A 153 6.24 0.75 -20.56
N ARG A 154 6.20 -0.38 -19.85
CA ARG A 154 6.74 -1.68 -20.29
C ARG A 154 5.69 -2.56 -20.95
N SER A 155 4.41 -2.26 -20.77
CA SER A 155 3.30 -3.08 -21.26
C SER A 155 2.85 -2.63 -22.64
N ARG A 156 2.71 -3.57 -23.58
CA ARG A 156 2.20 -3.30 -24.94
C ARG A 156 0.73 -2.89 -24.95
N ARG A 157 -0.06 -3.41 -24.01
CA ARG A 157 -1.47 -3.07 -23.78
C ARG A 157 -1.71 -3.01 -22.27
N TYR A 158 -2.64 -2.19 -21.84
CA TYR A 158 -3.01 -2.01 -20.43
C TYR A 158 -4.50 -1.63 -20.34
N PRO A 159 -5.17 -1.91 -19.20
CA PRO A 159 -6.56 -1.51 -18.97
C PRO A 159 -6.68 0.01 -18.83
N GLU A 160 -7.91 0.53 -18.89
CA GLU A 160 -8.19 1.91 -18.47
C GLU A 160 -7.89 2.06 -16.97
N LEU A 161 -7.09 3.05 -16.61
CA LEU A 161 -6.65 3.29 -15.24
C LEU A 161 -7.37 4.52 -14.68
N ARG A 162 -7.96 4.38 -13.50
CA ARG A 162 -8.47 5.50 -12.70
C ARG A 162 -7.73 5.55 -11.37
N PHE A 163 -7.27 6.72 -10.99
CA PHE A 163 -6.51 6.93 -9.75
C PHE A 163 -7.35 7.69 -8.74
N VAL A 164 -7.28 7.27 -7.47
CA VAL A 164 -7.78 8.04 -6.33
C VAL A 164 -6.59 8.77 -5.71
N ASN A 165 -6.55 10.09 -5.80
CA ASN A 165 -5.44 10.90 -5.27
C ASN A 165 -5.47 10.94 -3.74
N ASP A 166 -6.64 11.21 -3.18
CA ASP A 166 -6.88 11.36 -1.76
C ASP A 166 -8.38 11.20 -1.46
N TYR A 167 -8.68 10.94 -0.19
CA TYR A 167 -10.04 10.77 0.33
C TYR A 167 -10.11 11.05 1.84
N HIS A 168 -9.15 11.84 2.35
CA HIS A 168 -9.00 12.15 3.77
C HIS A 168 -10.17 12.95 4.37
N ASP A 169 -10.88 13.71 3.53
CA ASP A 169 -12.04 14.51 3.89
C ASP A 169 -13.38 13.78 3.63
N HIS A 170 -13.33 12.53 3.15
CA HIS A 170 -14.53 11.75 2.88
C HIS A 170 -15.32 11.53 4.18
N PRO A 171 -16.64 11.85 4.23
CA PRO A 171 -17.42 11.76 5.45
C PRO A 171 -17.37 10.39 6.14
N ASP A 172 -17.45 9.30 5.37
CA ASP A 172 -17.39 7.94 5.92
C ASP A 172 -16.01 7.57 6.47
N TYR A 173 -14.93 8.12 5.91
CA TYR A 173 -13.57 7.91 6.44
C TYR A 173 -13.42 8.62 7.78
N ILE A 174 -13.86 9.89 7.86
CA ILE A 174 -13.88 10.66 9.11
C ILE A 174 -14.76 9.96 10.15
N ALA A 175 -15.94 9.46 9.76
CA ALA A 175 -16.85 8.75 10.64
C ALA A 175 -16.22 7.46 11.19
N ALA A 176 -15.50 6.69 10.36
CA ALA A 176 -14.78 5.49 10.80
C ALA A 176 -13.68 5.82 11.82
N LEU A 177 -12.87 6.87 11.56
CA LEU A 177 -11.86 7.34 12.51
C LEU A 177 -12.49 7.80 13.84
N ALA A 178 -13.52 8.64 13.78
CA ALA A 178 -14.22 9.13 14.96
C ALA A 178 -14.86 7.98 15.75
N GLY A 179 -15.43 7.00 15.06
CA GLY A 179 -15.96 5.78 15.65
C GLY A 179 -14.88 4.99 16.41
N SER A 180 -13.69 4.84 15.83
CA SER A 180 -12.57 4.15 16.51
C SER A 180 -12.15 4.83 17.81
N VAL A 181 -12.13 6.17 17.84
CA VAL A 181 -11.79 6.96 19.03
C VAL A 181 -12.86 6.81 20.12
N ARG A 182 -14.13 6.92 19.75
CA ARG A 182 -15.26 6.75 20.67
C ARG A 182 -15.30 5.34 21.27
N ALA A 183 -15.14 4.31 20.44
CA ALA A 183 -15.07 2.92 20.89
C ALA A 183 -13.87 2.65 21.82
N HIS A 184 -12.76 3.39 21.68
CA HIS A 184 -11.66 3.34 22.63
C HIS A 184 -12.04 3.97 23.99
N TRP A 185 -12.66 5.15 23.99
CA TRP A 185 -13.11 5.82 25.22
C TRP A 185 -14.16 5.00 25.98
N GLU A 186 -15.11 4.41 25.27
CA GLU A 186 -16.11 3.52 25.87
C GLU A 186 -15.46 2.33 26.58
N ARG A 187 -14.50 1.65 25.92
CA ARG A 187 -13.74 0.55 26.53
C ARG A 187 -12.91 0.97 27.74
N LYS A 188 -12.52 2.24 27.84
CA LYS A 188 -11.75 2.79 28.97
C LYS A 188 -12.64 3.40 30.06
N GLY A 189 -13.95 3.50 29.84
CA GLY A 189 -14.91 4.05 30.80
C GLY A 189 -14.83 5.57 31.00
N GLN A 190 -13.99 6.28 30.25
CA GLN A 190 -13.87 7.74 30.34
C GLN A 190 -13.31 8.35 29.06
N ARG A 191 -13.71 9.60 28.79
CA ARG A 191 -13.16 10.40 27.70
C ARG A 191 -11.75 10.90 28.05
N ALA A 192 -10.83 10.84 27.10
CA ALA A 192 -9.50 11.40 27.28
C ALA A 192 -9.56 12.94 27.32
N GLN A 193 -8.74 13.55 28.17
CA GLN A 193 -8.57 15.01 28.21
C GLN A 193 -7.89 15.56 26.95
N HIS A 194 -6.98 14.77 26.37
CA HIS A 194 -6.25 15.11 25.16
C HIS A 194 -6.38 13.98 24.13
N LEU A 195 -6.52 14.35 22.86
CA LEU A 195 -6.42 13.46 21.72
C LEU A 195 -5.19 13.86 20.92
N VAL A 196 -4.18 13.01 20.91
CA VAL A 196 -2.96 13.23 20.13
C VAL A 196 -3.11 12.53 18.79
N MET A 197 -3.19 13.30 17.72
CA MET A 197 -3.13 12.78 16.35
C MET A 197 -1.67 12.80 15.90
N SER A 198 -1.12 11.63 15.58
CA SER A 198 0.27 11.46 15.16
C SER A 198 0.30 10.92 13.74
N PHE A 199 1.06 11.60 12.88
CA PHE A 199 1.27 11.26 11.48
C PHE A 199 2.77 11.09 11.23
N HIS A 200 3.13 10.35 10.18
CA HIS A 200 4.52 10.16 9.77
C HIS A 200 5.10 11.40 9.11
#